data_AF-A0A7R9PR92-F1
#
_entry.id   AF-A0A7R9PR92-F1
#
_cell.length_a   1.000
_cell.length_b   1.000
_cell.length_c   1.000
_cell.angle_alpha   90.00
_cell.angle_beta   90.00
_cell.angle_gamma   90.00
#
_symmetry.space_group_name_H-M   'P 1'
#
loop_
_entity.id
_entity.type
_entity.pdbx_description
1 polymer ?
#
loop_
_entity_poly.entity_id
_entity_poly.type
_entity_poly.pdbx_seq_one_letter_code
_entity_poly.pdbx_strand_id
1 'polypeptide(L)'
;MCSSLHQIRDVNNIDSLISQNDPKYITSLGRSILNLTRIIPHGMLVFFPSYPIMKNCHEKWQNDGIWSKIAEIKAIFVEPQNKECFLAAMTDYYAKVDDPNCRGACFMAVTRGKVSEGLDFADMNGRAVIVTGLPFPPLKEPRVMLKRQYLDEARAKNNEGLSGSAWYQLEASRAVNQAVGRVIRHANDYGAILLCDTRFDNPTFKKELSVWLQPFIKTFKNFGEITKDVSCFFRAAAKMVI
;
A
#
# COMPACT_ATOMS: atom_id res chain seq x y z
N MET A 1 -10.73 18.76 5.26
CA MET A 1 -9.42 18.26 4.80
C MET A 1 -8.76 17.47 5.92
N CYS A 2 -8.99 16.16 5.99
CA CYS A 2 -8.32 15.29 6.96
C CYS A 2 -7.78 14.06 6.21
N SER A 3 -6.61 14.18 5.58
CA SER A 3 -5.86 13.06 5.04
C SER A 3 -4.56 12.94 5.85
N SER A 4 -4.34 11.80 6.51
CA SER A 4 -3.15 11.57 7.33
C SER A 4 -2.29 10.45 6.73
N LEU A 5 -1.06 10.78 6.38
CA LEU A 5 -0.08 9.85 5.81
C LEU A 5 0.90 9.40 6.91
N HIS A 6 0.89 8.11 7.19
CA HIS A 6 1.71 7.49 8.23
C HIS A 6 2.74 6.57 7.57
N GLN A 7 4.02 6.81 7.82
CA GLN A 7 5.08 5.89 7.43
C GLN A 7 5.45 5.01 8.63
N ILE A 8 5.36 3.69 8.44
CA ILE A 8 5.69 2.69 9.46
C ILE A 8 7.19 2.40 9.38
N ARG A 9 7.94 2.69 10.45
CA ARG A 9 9.37 2.37 10.54
C ARG A 9 9.68 1.18 11.45
N ASP A 10 8.72 0.60 12.16
CA ASP A 10 9.00 -0.55 13.04
C ASP A 10 8.19 -1.81 12.74
N VAL A 11 8.93 -2.76 12.18
CA VAL A 11 8.64 -4.19 12.12
C VAL A 11 9.84 -4.88 12.81
N ASN A 12 10.27 -4.32 13.96
CA ASN A 12 11.42 -4.69 14.79
C ASN A 12 12.76 -4.80 14.03
N ASN A 13 13.43 -3.67 13.84
CA ASN A 13 14.87 -3.56 13.49
C ASN A 13 15.34 -4.51 12.37
N ILE A 14 15.10 -4.14 11.11
CA ILE A 14 15.54 -4.90 9.93
C ILE A 14 16.21 -3.91 8.98
N ASP A 15 17.53 -3.96 8.95
CA ASP A 15 18.38 -3.20 8.03
C ASP A 15 17.91 -3.33 6.58
N SER A 16 18.08 -2.24 5.84
CA SER A 16 17.63 -1.93 4.48
C SER A 16 18.09 -2.86 3.34
N LEU A 17 18.49 -4.10 3.64
CA LEU A 17 18.97 -5.10 2.68
C LEU A 17 18.31 -6.48 2.88
N ILE A 18 17.46 -6.65 3.89
CA ILE A 18 16.79 -7.92 4.13
C ILE A 18 15.63 -8.05 3.13
N SER A 19 15.80 -9.01 2.23
CA SER A 19 14.85 -9.50 1.25
C SER A 19 13.40 -9.41 1.75
N GLN A 20 12.48 -8.86 0.94
CA GLN A 20 11.03 -8.91 1.19
C GLN A 20 10.49 -10.34 1.41
N ASN A 21 11.33 -11.37 1.23
CA ASN A 21 11.06 -12.77 1.54
C ASN A 21 11.53 -13.22 2.93
N ASP A 22 12.10 -12.36 3.79
CA ASP A 22 12.45 -12.76 5.17
C ASP A 22 11.17 -13.14 5.94
N PRO A 23 11.07 -14.40 6.43
CA PRO A 23 9.92 -14.83 7.21
C PRO A 23 9.61 -13.94 8.41
N LYS A 24 10.62 -13.35 9.07
CA LYS A 24 10.41 -12.46 10.22
C LYS A 24 9.69 -11.18 9.82
N TYR A 25 10.10 -10.58 8.71
CA TYR A 25 9.46 -9.40 8.15
C TYR A 25 8.00 -9.71 7.79
N ILE A 26 7.75 -10.82 7.10
CA ILE A 26 6.41 -11.24 6.66
C ILE A 26 5.48 -11.43 7.88
N THR A 27 5.91 -12.18 8.90
CA THR A 27 5.11 -12.41 10.11
C THR A 27 4.80 -11.09 10.84
N SER A 28 5.78 -10.20 10.96
CA SER A 28 5.62 -8.95 11.68
C SER A 28 4.78 -7.92 10.89
N LEU A 29 4.86 -7.90 9.56
CA LEU A 29 3.93 -7.19 8.68
C LEU A 29 2.49 -7.69 8.88
N GLY A 30 2.28 -9.01 8.92
CA GLY A 30 0.96 -9.60 9.17
C GLY A 30 0.37 -9.21 10.52
N ARG A 31 1.19 -9.20 11.58
CA ARG A 31 0.78 -8.72 12.92
C ARG A 31 0.43 -7.23 12.91
N SER A 32 1.18 -6.44 12.17
CA SER A 32 0.92 -5.01 12.00
C SER A 32 -0.43 -4.77 11.32
N ILE A 33 -0.71 -5.47 10.22
CA ILE A 33 -1.99 -5.42 9.51
C ILE A 33 -3.12 -5.88 10.43
N LEU A 34 -2.96 -6.97 11.18
CA LEU A 34 -3.96 -7.44 12.15
C LEU A 34 -4.30 -6.39 13.23
N ASN A 35 -3.31 -5.62 13.70
CA ASN A 35 -3.58 -4.55 14.65
C ASN A 35 -4.32 -3.38 13.99
N LEU A 36 -3.96 -3.04 12.75
CA LEU A 36 -4.62 -1.98 11.99
C LEU A 36 -6.07 -2.36 11.64
N THR A 37 -6.37 -3.62 11.32
CA THR A 37 -7.74 -4.05 10.95
C THR A 37 -8.75 -3.88 12.08
N ARG A 38 -8.28 -3.83 13.34
CA ARG A 38 -9.10 -3.54 14.53
C ARG A 38 -9.49 -2.07 14.67
N ILE A 39 -8.71 -1.18 14.06
CA ILE A 39 -8.80 0.28 14.25
C ILE A 39 -9.44 0.95 13.03
N ILE A 40 -9.06 0.51 11.83
CA ILE A 40 -9.50 1.10 10.58
C ILE A 40 -10.94 0.64 10.29
N PRO A 41 -11.92 1.54 10.18
CA PRO A 41 -13.29 1.18 9.84
C PRO A 41 -13.44 0.87 8.33
N HIS A 42 -14.52 0.18 7.95
CA HIS A 42 -14.90 -0.05 6.56
C HIS A 42 -13.80 -0.72 5.71
N GLY A 43 -13.57 -0.24 4.48
CA GLY A 43 -12.62 -0.78 3.52
C GLY A 43 -11.16 -0.50 3.85
N MET A 44 -10.33 -1.54 3.81
CA MET A 44 -8.87 -1.47 3.89
C MET A 44 -8.26 -2.11 2.64
N LEU A 45 -7.41 -1.36 1.94
CA LEU A 45 -6.66 -1.86 0.80
C LEU A 45 -5.22 -2.18 1.20
N VAL A 46 -4.71 -3.34 0.82
CA VAL A 46 -3.32 -3.74 1.07
C VAL A 46 -2.66 -4.03 -0.28
N PHE A 47 -1.77 -3.15 -0.70
CA PHE A 47 -1.01 -3.28 -1.94
C PHE A 47 0.34 -3.94 -1.69
N PHE A 48 0.57 -5.02 -2.42
CA PHE A 48 1.83 -5.73 -2.50
C PHE A 48 2.61 -5.27 -3.73
N PRO A 49 3.95 -5.28 -3.68
CA PRO A 49 4.76 -4.89 -4.83
C PRO A 49 4.74 -5.93 -5.97
N SER A 50 4.40 -7.20 -5.69
CA SER A 50 4.30 -8.26 -6.72
C SER A 50 3.44 -9.45 -6.25
N TYR A 51 2.91 -10.24 -7.19
CA TYR A 51 2.16 -11.47 -6.89
C TYR A 51 2.96 -12.51 -6.09
N PRO A 52 4.25 -12.78 -6.37
CA PRO A 52 5.04 -13.71 -5.56
C PRO A 52 5.12 -13.31 -4.08
N ILE A 53 5.29 -12.01 -3.81
CA ILE A 53 5.36 -11.51 -2.43
C ILE A 53 4.00 -11.63 -1.75
N MET A 54 2.92 -11.28 -2.44
CA MET A 54 1.56 -11.46 -1.93
C MET A 54 1.26 -12.92 -1.60
N LYS A 55 1.61 -13.86 -2.49
CA LYS A 55 1.41 -15.30 -2.31
C LYS A 55 2.21 -15.83 -1.11
N ASN A 56 3.48 -15.42 -0.98
CA ASN A 56 4.33 -15.79 0.16
C ASN A 56 3.75 -15.27 1.48
N CYS A 57 3.29 -14.02 1.52
CA CYS A 57 2.62 -13.45 2.69
C CYS A 57 1.34 -14.22 3.03
N HIS A 58 0.51 -14.53 2.04
CA HIS A 58 -0.71 -15.32 2.21
C HIS A 58 -0.42 -16.70 2.82
N GLU A 59 0.48 -17.47 2.24
CA GLU A 59 0.85 -18.81 2.73
C GLU A 59 1.41 -18.75 4.16
N LYS A 60 2.31 -17.81 4.43
CA LYS A 60 2.92 -17.64 5.76
C LYS A 60 1.88 -17.21 6.80
N TRP A 61 0.99 -16.29 6.47
CA TRP A 61 -0.04 -15.81 7.40
C TRP A 61 -1.11 -16.85 7.68
N GLN A 62 -1.42 -17.74 6.72
CA GLN A 62 -2.27 -18.90 6.98
C GLN A 62 -1.59 -19.86 7.96
N ASN A 63 -0.33 -20.22 7.71
CA ASN A 63 0.44 -21.13 8.57
C ASN A 63 0.61 -20.59 10.00
N ASP A 64 0.83 -19.28 10.14
CA ASP A 64 0.99 -18.61 11.45
C ASP A 64 -0.36 -18.31 12.15
N GLY A 65 -1.50 -18.65 11.51
CA GLY A 65 -2.86 -18.35 12.01
C GLY A 65 -3.20 -16.85 12.07
N ILE A 66 -2.38 -16.00 11.44
CA ILE A 66 -2.62 -14.55 11.34
C ILE A 66 -3.79 -14.28 10.39
N TRP A 67 -3.86 -15.01 9.28
CA TRP A 67 -4.91 -14.87 8.27
C TRP A 67 -6.30 -15.04 8.87
N SER A 68 -6.51 -16.13 9.62
CA SER A 68 -7.79 -16.42 10.28
C SER A 68 -8.18 -15.32 11.26
N LYS A 69 -7.24 -14.81 12.06
CA LYS A 69 -7.48 -13.70 12.99
C LYS A 69 -7.86 -12.40 12.30
N ILE A 70 -7.33 -12.15 11.10
CA ILE A 70 -7.75 -10.99 10.29
C ILE A 70 -9.17 -11.24 9.74
N ALA A 71 -9.42 -12.43 9.21
CA ALA A 71 -10.70 -12.83 8.61
C ALA A 71 -11.87 -12.79 9.62
N GLU A 72 -11.61 -13.08 10.89
CA GLU A 72 -12.58 -12.94 11.99
C GLU A 72 -13.04 -11.49 12.21
N ILE A 73 -12.21 -10.51 11.85
CA ILE A 73 -12.49 -9.08 12.07
C ILE A 73 -13.03 -8.44 10.79
N LYS A 74 -12.43 -8.73 9.64
CA LYS A 74 -12.81 -8.22 8.32
C LYS A 74 -12.65 -9.33 7.29
N ALA A 75 -13.66 -9.49 6.43
CA ALA A 75 -13.58 -10.40 5.30
C ALA A 75 -12.39 -10.04 4.40
N ILE A 76 -11.60 -11.03 4.00
CA ILE A 76 -10.41 -10.81 3.17
C ILE A 76 -10.71 -11.24 1.74
N PHE A 77 -10.48 -10.33 0.81
CA PHE A 77 -10.56 -10.54 -0.63
C PHE A 77 -9.15 -10.43 -1.20
N VAL A 78 -8.81 -11.32 -2.13
CA VAL A 78 -7.49 -11.33 -2.80
C VAL A 78 -7.72 -11.13 -4.28
N GLU A 79 -6.93 -10.26 -4.90
CA GLU A 79 -6.98 -9.99 -6.33
C GLU A 79 -6.84 -11.28 -7.15
N PRO A 80 -7.89 -11.71 -7.88
CA PRO A 80 -7.79 -12.86 -8.77
C PRO A 80 -7.05 -12.48 -10.06
N GLN A 81 -6.32 -13.45 -10.61
CA GLN A 81 -5.62 -13.27 -11.89
C GLN A 81 -6.57 -13.27 -13.09
N ASN A 82 -7.75 -13.89 -12.99
CA ASN A 82 -8.77 -13.90 -14.04
C ASN A 82 -9.63 -12.61 -14.00
N LYS A 83 -9.89 -11.99 -15.16
CA LYS A 83 -10.74 -10.80 -15.28
C LYS A 83 -12.20 -11.04 -14.87
N GLU A 84 -12.76 -12.22 -15.11
CA GLU A 84 -14.16 -12.51 -14.76
C GLU A 84 -14.34 -12.63 -13.24
N CYS A 85 -13.48 -13.41 -12.59
CA CYS A 85 -13.44 -13.54 -11.14
C CYS A 85 -13.16 -12.20 -10.44
N PHE A 86 -12.49 -11.27 -11.14
CA PHE A 86 -12.14 -9.96 -10.61
C PHE A 86 -13.37 -9.11 -10.27
N LEU A 87 -14.33 -9.03 -11.19
CA LEU A 87 -15.55 -8.25 -10.99
C LEU A 87 -16.41 -8.86 -9.87
N ALA A 88 -16.48 -10.20 -9.80
CA ALA A 88 -17.17 -10.90 -8.72
C ALA A 88 -16.55 -10.58 -7.35
N ALA A 89 -15.24 -10.77 -7.20
CA ALA A 89 -14.53 -10.48 -5.95
C ALA A 89 -14.69 -9.02 -5.49
N MET A 90 -14.75 -8.09 -6.44
CA MET A 90 -14.98 -6.68 -6.12
C MET A 90 -16.42 -6.40 -5.67
N THR A 91 -17.39 -7.02 -6.34
CA THR A 91 -18.80 -6.90 -5.97
C THR A 91 -19.03 -7.41 -4.56
N ASP A 92 -18.44 -8.57 -4.23
CA ASP A 92 -18.50 -9.15 -2.89
C ASP A 92 -17.77 -8.28 -1.85
N TYR A 93 -16.65 -7.66 -2.23
CA TYR A 93 -15.95 -6.70 -1.38
C TYR A 93 -16.83 -5.51 -1.01
N TYR A 94 -17.44 -4.84 -1.99
CA TYR A 94 -18.32 -3.69 -1.72
C TYR A 94 -19.52 -4.10 -0.87
N ALA A 95 -20.16 -5.24 -1.18
CA ALA A 95 -21.25 -5.77 -0.37
C ALA A 95 -20.85 -6.00 1.10
N LYS A 96 -19.60 -6.44 1.35
CA LYS A 96 -19.07 -6.63 2.71
C LYS A 96 -18.60 -5.35 3.39
N VAL A 97 -18.22 -4.32 2.63
CA VAL A 97 -17.94 -3.00 3.20
C VAL A 97 -19.22 -2.31 3.69
N ASP A 98 -20.31 -2.46 2.93
CA ASP A 98 -21.61 -1.84 3.22
C ASP A 98 -22.45 -2.60 4.24
N ASP A 99 -22.09 -3.84 4.58
CA ASP A 99 -22.79 -4.65 5.59
C ASP A 99 -22.63 -4.05 6.99
N PRO A 100 -23.71 -3.52 7.61
CA PRO A 100 -23.64 -2.85 8.91
C PRO A 100 -23.31 -3.81 10.07
N ASN A 101 -23.44 -5.12 9.85
CA ASN A 101 -23.09 -6.15 10.84
C ASN A 101 -21.60 -6.52 10.79
N CYS A 102 -20.89 -6.09 9.75
CA CYS A 102 -19.47 -6.33 9.57
C CYS A 102 -18.67 -5.06 9.91
N ARG A 103 -17.41 -5.21 10.30
CA ARG A 103 -16.48 -4.07 10.46
C ARG A 103 -15.94 -3.56 9.12
N GLY A 104 -16.43 -4.09 8.00
CA GLY A 104 -15.94 -3.88 6.65
C GLY A 104 -15.08 -5.03 6.12
N ALA A 105 -14.31 -4.75 5.07
CA ALA A 105 -13.53 -5.75 4.35
C ALA A 105 -12.09 -5.29 4.09
N CYS A 106 -11.21 -6.26 3.84
CA CYS A 106 -9.82 -6.05 3.45
C CYS A 106 -9.63 -6.58 2.02
N PHE A 107 -9.06 -5.76 1.13
CA PHE A 107 -8.73 -6.16 -0.23
C PHE A 107 -7.22 -6.18 -0.42
N MET A 108 -6.67 -7.36 -0.72
CA MET A 108 -5.26 -7.59 -0.97
C MET A 108 -5.00 -7.62 -2.47
N ALA A 109 -4.19 -6.71 -2.96
CA ALA A 109 -3.96 -6.48 -4.39
C ALA A 109 -2.48 -6.27 -4.70
N VAL A 110 -2.11 -6.36 -5.97
CA VAL A 110 -0.76 -6.04 -6.42
C VAL A 110 -0.74 -4.65 -7.03
N THR A 111 0.31 -3.90 -6.73
CA THR A 111 0.54 -2.57 -7.33
C THR A 111 0.89 -2.76 -8.81
N ARG A 112 0.27 -1.98 -9.71
CA ARG A 112 0.24 -2.23 -11.18
C ARG A 112 -0.57 -3.47 -11.59
N GLY A 113 -1.36 -4.04 -10.69
CA GLY A 113 -2.39 -5.04 -10.99
C GLY A 113 -3.67 -4.39 -11.52
N LYS A 114 -4.66 -5.22 -11.87
CA LYS A 114 -5.94 -4.76 -12.46
C LYS A 114 -6.69 -3.81 -11.52
N VAL A 115 -6.58 -4.06 -10.22
CA VAL A 115 -7.16 -3.25 -9.14
C VAL A 115 -6.62 -1.83 -9.15
N SER A 116 -5.35 -1.65 -9.46
CA SER A 116 -4.72 -0.32 -9.46
C SER A 116 -5.02 0.51 -10.71
N GLU A 117 -5.49 -0.12 -11.79
CA GLU A 117 -5.75 0.55 -13.07
C GLU A 117 -7.23 0.93 -13.26
N GLY A 118 -8.18 0.06 -12.88
CA GLY A 118 -9.57 0.15 -13.35
C GLY A 118 -10.68 0.40 -12.32
N LEU A 119 -10.38 0.51 -11.02
CA LEU A 119 -11.42 0.62 -9.99
C LEU A 119 -11.11 1.69 -8.93
N ASP A 120 -12.19 2.25 -8.40
CA ASP A 120 -12.19 3.46 -7.58
C ASP A 120 -12.75 3.12 -6.20
N PHE A 121 -11.93 3.32 -5.15
CA PHE A 121 -12.28 2.98 -3.77
C PHE A 121 -12.54 4.26 -2.97
N ALA A 122 -13.60 4.97 -3.36
CA ALA A 122 -14.00 6.20 -2.69
C ALA A 122 -14.64 5.92 -1.33
N ASP A 123 -14.51 6.87 -0.41
CA ASP A 123 -15.24 6.90 0.86
C ASP A 123 -15.06 5.64 1.71
N MET A 124 -16.16 4.96 2.05
CA MET A 124 -16.15 3.78 2.91
C MET A 124 -15.43 2.60 2.25
N ASN A 125 -15.36 2.57 0.91
CA ASN A 125 -14.72 1.49 0.15
C ASN A 125 -13.19 1.50 0.29
N GLY A 126 -12.60 2.60 0.75
CA GLY A 126 -11.17 2.75 0.93
C GLY A 126 -10.84 3.74 2.04
N ARG A 127 -11.08 3.38 3.31
CA ARG A 127 -10.69 4.25 4.44
C ARG A 127 -9.21 4.18 4.76
N ALA A 128 -8.54 3.11 4.36
CA ALA A 128 -7.09 3.07 4.41
C ALA A 128 -6.48 2.32 3.25
N VAL A 129 -5.26 2.74 2.91
CA VAL A 129 -4.39 2.05 1.96
C VAL A 129 -3.05 1.76 2.61
N ILE A 130 -2.64 0.50 2.53
CA ILE A 130 -1.38 -0.01 3.07
C ILE A 130 -0.51 -0.41 1.90
N VAL A 131 0.59 0.29 1.69
CA VAL A 131 1.59 -0.07 0.69
C VAL A 131 2.72 -0.81 1.40
N THR A 132 2.80 -2.12 1.17
CA THR A 132 3.70 -3.03 1.90
C THR A 132 5.16 -2.99 1.43
N GLY A 133 5.43 -2.29 0.33
CA GLY A 133 6.77 -2.20 -0.25
C GLY A 133 6.81 -1.37 -1.53
N LEU A 134 8.02 -1.01 -1.96
CA LEU A 134 8.21 -0.28 -3.22
C LEU A 134 7.96 -1.19 -4.44
N PRO A 135 7.03 -0.83 -5.34
CA PRO A 135 6.64 -1.63 -6.52
C PRO A 135 7.60 -1.38 -7.70
N PHE A 136 8.87 -1.70 -7.49
CA PHE A 136 9.88 -1.55 -8.52
C PHE A 136 9.68 -2.54 -9.68
N PRO A 137 9.86 -2.12 -10.95
CA PRO A 137 9.92 -3.05 -12.07
C PRO A 137 11.05 -4.07 -11.88
N PRO A 138 10.90 -5.34 -12.33
CA PRO A 138 11.96 -6.34 -12.16
C PRO A 138 13.26 -5.92 -12.86
N LEU A 139 14.36 -5.79 -12.11
CA LEU A 139 15.65 -5.33 -12.64
C LEU A 139 16.21 -6.19 -13.77
N LYS A 140 15.91 -7.50 -13.75
CA LYS A 140 16.40 -8.47 -14.74
C LYS A 140 15.49 -8.60 -15.96
N GLU A 141 14.41 -7.84 -16.03
CA GLU A 141 13.55 -7.82 -17.21
C GLU A 141 14.29 -7.13 -18.37
N PRO A 142 14.42 -7.77 -19.56
CA PRO A 142 15.17 -7.20 -20.67
C PRO A 142 14.72 -5.79 -21.06
N ARG A 143 13.41 -5.52 -21.04
CA ARG A 143 12.85 -4.21 -21.35
C ARG A 143 13.30 -3.13 -20.35
N VAL A 144 13.32 -3.46 -19.06
CA VAL A 144 13.77 -2.55 -18.00
C VAL A 144 15.27 -2.28 -18.14
N MET A 145 16.07 -3.32 -18.38
CA MET A 145 17.52 -3.17 -18.57
C MET A 145 17.84 -2.29 -19.78
N LEU A 146 17.25 -2.60 -20.94
CA LEU A 146 17.47 -1.85 -22.18
C LEU A 146 17.00 -0.40 -22.06
N LYS A 147 15.86 -0.15 -21.41
CA LYS A 147 15.35 1.22 -21.22
C LYS A 147 16.29 2.05 -20.35
N ARG A 148 16.82 1.46 -19.27
CA ARG A 148 17.78 2.15 -18.39
C ARG A 148 19.07 2.48 -19.14
N GLN A 149 19.64 1.50 -19.83
CA GLN A 149 20.84 1.69 -20.63
C GLN A 149 20.64 2.78 -21.70
N TYR A 150 19.52 2.73 -22.44
CA TYR A 150 19.19 3.74 -23.44
C TYR A 150 19.14 5.16 -22.85
N LEU A 151 18.51 5.32 -21.67
CA LEU A 151 18.44 6.62 -20.99
C LEU A 151 19.80 7.11 -20.53
N ASP A 152 20.64 6.22 -20.00
CA ASP A 152 22.00 6.56 -19.60
C ASP A 152 22.86 6.97 -20.81
N GLU A 153 22.75 6.27 -21.94
CA GLU A 153 23.43 6.62 -23.20
C GLU A 153 22.92 7.93 -23.80
N ALA A 154 21.60 8.16 -23.79
CA ALA A 154 21.00 9.40 -24.28
C ALA A 154 21.46 10.62 -23.45
N ARG A 155 21.51 10.46 -22.12
CA ARG A 155 21.99 11.49 -21.21
C ARG A 155 23.49 11.76 -21.40
N ALA A 156 24.30 10.73 -21.64
CA ALA A 156 25.73 10.89 -21.92
C ALA A 156 25.99 11.66 -23.22
N LYS A 157 25.11 11.55 -24.22
CA LYS A 157 25.23 12.26 -25.51
C LYS A 157 24.76 13.71 -25.45
N ASN A 158 23.60 13.95 -24.84
CA ASN A 158 22.93 15.26 -24.92
C ASN A 158 23.02 16.08 -23.63
N ASN A 159 23.62 15.53 -22.56
CA ASN A 159 23.68 16.11 -21.20
C ASN A 159 22.31 16.53 -20.61
N GLU A 160 21.23 16.07 -21.22
CA GLU A 160 19.83 16.37 -20.88
C GLU A 160 19.04 15.08 -20.66
N GLY A 161 17.97 15.16 -19.88
CA GLY A 161 17.07 14.05 -19.60
C GLY A 161 17.37 13.26 -18.31
N LEU A 162 16.51 12.27 -18.06
CA LEU A 162 16.56 11.41 -16.87
C LEU A 162 17.64 10.32 -17.04
N SER A 163 18.39 10.01 -15.99
CA SER A 163 19.17 8.76 -15.96
C SER A 163 18.27 7.55 -15.87
N GLY A 164 18.81 6.39 -16.25
CA GLY A 164 18.13 5.11 -16.06
C GLY A 164 17.81 4.83 -14.59
N SER A 165 18.65 5.28 -13.65
CA SER A 165 18.36 5.18 -12.21
C SER A 165 17.22 6.10 -11.75
N ALA A 166 17.18 7.36 -12.22
CA ALA A 166 16.11 8.30 -11.89
C ALA A 166 14.78 7.86 -12.49
N TRP A 167 14.77 7.39 -13.73
CA TRP A 167 13.59 6.80 -14.35
C TRP A 167 13.08 5.59 -13.56
N TYR A 168 13.98 4.72 -13.09
CA TYR A 168 13.60 3.54 -12.32
C TYR A 168 12.97 3.89 -10.96
N GLN A 169 13.46 4.93 -10.29
CA GLN A 169 12.83 5.46 -9.07
C GLN A 169 11.45 6.06 -9.37
N LEU A 170 11.36 6.88 -10.42
CA LEU A 170 10.12 7.50 -10.86
C LEU A 170 9.03 6.48 -11.20
N GLU A 171 9.42 5.35 -11.78
CA GLU A 171 8.49 4.25 -12.05
C GLU A 171 7.88 3.69 -10.76
N ALA A 172 8.67 3.47 -9.70
CA ALA A 172 8.14 3.00 -8.43
C ALA A 172 7.23 4.05 -7.76
N SER A 173 7.62 5.33 -7.76
CA SER A 173 6.82 6.40 -7.14
C SER A 173 5.49 6.63 -7.88
N ARG A 174 5.49 6.54 -9.22
CA ARG A 174 4.25 6.58 -10.02
C ARG A 174 3.25 5.50 -9.62
N ALA A 175 3.72 4.26 -9.47
CA ALA A 175 2.86 3.16 -9.09
C ALA A 175 2.28 3.32 -7.66
N VAL A 176 3.06 3.88 -6.73
CA VAL A 176 2.58 4.21 -5.37
C VAL A 176 1.56 5.35 -5.41
N ASN A 177 1.84 6.42 -6.15
CA ASN A 177 0.92 7.54 -6.32
C ASN A 177 -0.41 7.08 -6.96
N GLN A 178 -0.36 6.14 -7.92
CA GLN A 178 -1.56 5.55 -8.50
C GLN A 178 -2.39 4.80 -7.45
N ALA A 179 -1.76 3.94 -6.63
CA ALA A 179 -2.46 3.20 -5.57
C ALA A 179 -3.08 4.15 -4.52
N VAL A 180 -2.32 5.16 -4.10
CA VAL A 180 -2.78 6.14 -3.10
C VAL A 180 -3.90 7.03 -3.65
N GLY A 181 -3.81 7.47 -4.90
CA GLY A 181 -4.83 8.29 -5.56
C GLY A 181 -6.18 7.58 -5.76
N ARG A 182 -6.27 6.27 -5.54
CA ARG A 182 -7.54 5.54 -5.58
C ARG A 182 -8.38 5.67 -4.31
N VAL A 183 -7.75 6.07 -3.21
CA VAL A 183 -8.32 6.00 -1.85
C VAL A 183 -8.83 7.37 -1.38
N ILE A 184 -8.26 8.46 -1.89
CA ILE A 184 -8.69 9.82 -1.57
C ILE A 184 -9.09 10.51 -2.86
N ARG A 185 -10.40 10.66 -3.07
CA ARG A 185 -10.98 11.08 -4.36
C ARG A 185 -11.35 12.56 -4.43
N HIS A 186 -11.85 13.12 -3.33
CA HIS A 186 -12.32 14.49 -3.29
C HIS A 186 -11.95 15.18 -1.98
N ALA A 187 -12.07 16.51 -1.95
CA ALA A 187 -11.67 17.34 -0.80
C ALA A 187 -12.40 16.98 0.52
N ASN A 188 -13.59 16.38 0.41
CA ASN A 188 -14.41 15.94 1.53
C ASN A 188 -14.14 14.49 1.96
N ASP A 189 -13.25 13.78 1.27
CA ASP A 189 -12.92 12.40 1.61
C ASP A 189 -11.79 12.39 2.63
N TYR A 190 -11.76 11.34 3.44
CA TYR A 190 -10.69 11.10 4.40
C TYR A 190 -10.26 9.64 4.34
N GLY A 191 -8.96 9.45 4.42
CA GLY A 191 -8.34 8.15 4.44
C GLY A 191 -6.97 8.20 5.09
N ALA A 192 -6.56 7.05 5.63
CA ALA A 192 -5.22 6.85 6.15
C ALA A 192 -4.36 6.14 5.11
N ILE A 193 -3.21 6.72 4.78
CA ILE A 193 -2.24 6.08 3.90
C ILE A 193 -1.09 5.58 4.76
N LEU A 194 -0.75 4.29 4.64
CA LEU A 194 0.26 3.62 5.43
C LEU A 194 1.35 3.08 4.51
N LEU A 195 2.57 3.61 4.65
CA LEU A 195 3.74 3.19 3.86
C LEU A 195 4.63 2.30 4.75
N CYS A 196 4.64 1.00 4.50
CA CYS A 196 5.27 -0.01 5.36
C CYS A 196 6.62 -0.47 4.80
N ASP A 197 7.50 0.45 4.45
CA ASP A 197 8.86 0.16 3.98
C ASP A 197 9.81 1.29 4.38
N THR A 198 10.99 0.95 4.88
CA THR A 198 11.99 1.93 5.31
C THR A 198 12.51 2.76 4.14
N ARG A 199 12.48 2.21 2.91
CA ARG A 199 12.92 2.91 1.69
C ARG A 199 12.04 4.10 1.34
N PHE A 200 10.80 4.18 1.85
CA PHE A 200 9.95 5.37 1.74
C PHE A 200 10.53 6.57 2.51
N ASP A 201 11.49 6.38 3.42
CA ASP A 201 12.12 7.47 4.17
C ASP A 201 13.11 8.26 3.33
N ASN A 202 13.46 7.76 2.14
CA ASN A 202 14.38 8.40 1.22
C ASN A 202 13.84 9.80 0.80
N PRO A 203 14.61 10.88 1.00
CA PRO A 203 14.20 12.23 0.62
C PRO A 203 13.85 12.38 -0.86
N THR A 204 14.54 11.67 -1.75
CA THR A 204 14.25 11.67 -3.19
C THR A 204 12.86 11.08 -3.45
N PHE A 205 12.53 9.96 -2.82
CA PHE A 205 11.23 9.34 -2.97
C PHE A 205 10.10 10.22 -2.42
N LYS A 206 10.31 10.86 -1.25
CA LYS A 206 9.32 11.78 -0.66
C LYS A 206 8.99 12.95 -1.58
N LYS A 207 9.97 13.45 -2.35
CA LYS A 207 9.76 14.51 -3.35
C LYS A 207 8.99 14.05 -4.58
N GLU A 208 9.06 12.76 -4.91
CA GLU A 208 8.33 12.16 -6.03
C GLU A 208 6.88 11.78 -5.68
N LEU A 209 6.52 11.77 -4.39
CA LEU A 209 5.13 11.64 -3.96
C LEU A 209 4.32 12.88 -4.38
N SER A 210 3.02 12.68 -4.60
CA SER A 210 2.10 13.75 -4.98
C SER A 210 2.20 14.95 -4.03
N VAL A 211 2.27 16.17 -4.56
CA VAL A 211 2.53 17.41 -3.78
C VAL A 211 1.59 17.57 -2.59
N TRP A 212 0.31 17.22 -2.76
CA TRP A 212 -0.69 17.31 -1.71
C TRP A 212 -0.45 16.34 -0.53
N LEU A 213 0.30 15.25 -0.74
CA LEU A 213 0.64 14.28 0.32
C LEU A 213 1.85 14.70 1.15
N GLN A 214 2.80 15.39 0.52
CA GLN A 214 4.09 15.72 1.12
C GLN A 214 4.00 16.40 2.50
N PRO A 215 3.13 17.41 2.74
CA PRO A 215 3.06 18.06 4.05
C PRO A 215 2.49 17.16 5.16
N PHE A 216 1.80 16.08 4.81
CA PHE A 216 1.15 15.18 5.77
C PHE A 216 2.00 13.94 6.07
N ILE A 217 3.20 13.80 5.49
CA ILE A 217 4.10 12.67 5.74
C ILE A 217 4.61 12.73 7.18
N LYS A 218 4.21 11.75 7.99
CA LYS A 218 4.80 11.49 9.31
C LYS A 218 5.60 10.20 9.29
N THR A 219 6.79 10.20 9.88
CA THR A 219 7.63 9.00 10.05
C THR A 219 7.63 8.59 11.51
N PHE A 220 7.24 7.35 11.80
CA PHE A 220 7.13 6.84 13.16
C PHE A 220 8.15 5.76 13.41
N LYS A 221 8.90 5.88 14.51
CA LYS A 221 9.91 4.87 14.89
C LYS A 221 9.32 3.64 15.53
N ASN A 222 8.13 3.74 16.13
CA ASN A 222 7.52 2.68 16.93
C ASN A 222 6.11 2.34 16.42
N PHE A 223 5.76 1.05 16.36
CA PHE A 223 4.42 0.62 15.92
C PHE A 223 3.29 1.12 16.85
N GLY A 224 3.56 1.26 18.15
CA GLY A 224 2.58 1.76 19.12
C GLY A 224 2.16 3.21 18.87
N GLU A 225 3.09 4.06 18.44
CA GLU A 225 2.79 5.47 18.11
C GLU A 225 1.86 5.58 16.90
N ILE A 226 2.07 4.74 15.89
CA ILE A 226 1.25 4.68 14.68
C ILE A 226 -0.16 4.22 15.03
N THR A 227 -0.26 3.15 15.82
CA THR A 227 -1.54 2.60 16.27
C THR A 227 -2.36 3.68 17.00
N LYS A 228 -1.69 4.49 17.84
CA LYS A 228 -2.30 5.63 18.52
C LYS A 228 -2.72 6.73 17.55
N ASP A 229 -1.85 7.18 16.65
CA ASP A 229 -2.14 8.27 15.69
C ASP A 229 -3.29 7.88 14.75
N VAL A 230 -3.27 6.67 14.21
CA VAL A 230 -4.34 6.12 13.35
C VAL A 230 -5.66 6.03 14.12
N SER A 231 -5.63 5.58 15.39
CA SER A 231 -6.85 5.54 16.21
C SER A 231 -7.40 6.93 16.50
N CYS A 232 -6.53 7.89 16.83
CA CYS A 232 -6.92 9.29 17.03
C CYS A 232 -7.50 9.90 15.74
N PHE A 233 -6.88 9.63 14.58
CA PHE A 233 -7.34 10.10 13.28
C PHE A 233 -8.76 9.63 12.97
N PHE A 234 -9.03 8.32 13.04
CA PHE A 234 -10.37 7.80 12.74
C PHE A 234 -11.42 8.22 13.76
N ARG A 235 -11.05 8.40 15.04
CA ARG A 235 -11.96 8.96 16.05
C ARG A 235 -12.31 10.42 15.78
N ALA A 236 -11.35 11.22 15.32
CA ALA A 236 -11.59 12.62 14.97
C ALA A 236 -12.43 12.72 13.68
N ALA A 237 -12.10 11.92 12.67
CA ALA A 237 -12.85 11.87 11.41
C ALA A 237 -14.31 11.46 11.62
N ALA A 238 -14.57 10.45 12.47
CA ALA A 238 -15.94 10.04 12.81
C ALA A 238 -16.77 11.17 13.46
N LYS A 239 -16.14 12.11 14.17
CA LYS A 239 -16.81 13.27 14.77
C LYS A 239 -17.07 14.42 13.78
N MET A 240 -16.32 14.48 12.68
CA MET A 240 -16.49 15.50 11.64
C MET A 240 -17.55 15.14 10.60
N VAL A 241 -18.01 13.89 10.58
CA VAL A 241 -19.02 13.38 9.63
C VAL A 241 -20.45 13.52 10.21
N ILE A 242 -20.59 14.10 11.42
CA ILE A 242 -21.87 14.47 12.05
C ILE A 242 -22.13 15.96 11.82
#